data_AF-A0A7S0Z820-F1
#
_entry.id   AF-A0A7S0Z820-F1
#
_cell.length_a   1.000
_cell.length_b   1.000
_cell.length_c   1.000
_cell.angle_alpha   90.00
_cell.angle_beta   90.00
_cell.angle_gamma   90.00
#
_symmetry.space_group_name_H-M   'P 1'
#
loop_
_entity.id
_entity.type
_entity.pdbx_description
1 polymer ?
#
loop_
_entity_poly.entity_id
_entity_poly.type
_entity_poly.pdbx_seq_one_letter_code
_entity_poly.pdbx_strand_id
1 'polypeptide(L)'
;ICCNTCGEFIVKGTKFNARKEDVVGEDYLGIRIFRFYFRCTRCSAELAMKTDPKNSDYVVEAGASRNYEMWKDTTEDDEAKAKAMDEAGNEMRALENRTEESKREMD
;
A
#
# COMPACT_ATOMS: atom_id res chain seq x y z
N ILE A 1 -11.56 0.57 3.46
CA ILE A 1 -11.11 -0.18 4.67
C ILE A 1 -12.29 -0.98 5.22
N CYS A 2 -12.06 -2.13 5.84
CA CYS A 2 -13.11 -2.95 6.44
C CYS A 2 -13.02 -2.85 7.97
N CYS A 3 -14.14 -2.57 8.64
CA CYS A 3 -14.16 -2.54 10.10
C CYS A 3 -14.12 -3.97 10.67
N ASN A 4 -13.17 -4.25 11.57
CA ASN A 4 -13.01 -5.59 12.14
C ASN A 4 -14.15 -5.99 13.09
N THR A 5 -14.88 -5.03 13.66
CA THR A 5 -15.96 -5.30 14.62
C THR A 5 -17.29 -5.64 13.94
N CYS A 6 -17.63 -4.96 12.84
CA CYS A 6 -18.95 -5.12 12.18
C CYS A 6 -18.88 -5.60 10.74
N GLY A 7 -17.68 -5.72 10.15
CA GLY A 7 -17.50 -6.13 8.75
C GLY A 7 -17.96 -5.08 7.73
N GLU A 8 -18.28 -3.86 8.16
CA GLU A 8 -18.73 -2.79 7.26
C GLU A 8 -17.55 -2.26 6.44
N PHE A 9 -17.77 -2.11 5.13
CA PHE A 9 -16.77 -1.57 4.21
C PHE A 9 -16.93 -0.05 4.08
N ILE A 10 -15.89 0.67 4.48
CA ILE A 10 -15.79 2.11 4.30
C ILE A 10 -15.09 2.36 2.96
N VAL A 11 -15.85 2.94 2.02
CA VAL A 11 -15.37 3.30 0.69
C VAL A 11 -14.46 4.52 0.72
N LYS A 12 -13.63 4.66 -0.32
CA LYS A 12 -12.76 5.84 -0.46
C LYS A 12 -13.62 7.09 -0.66
N GLY A 13 -13.29 8.17 0.05
CA GLY A 13 -13.99 9.46 -0.08
C GLY A 13 -15.19 9.66 0.86
N THR A 14 -15.52 8.70 1.73
CA THR A 14 -16.51 8.91 2.77
C THR A 14 -16.02 9.98 3.76
N LYS A 15 -16.85 11.01 4.01
CA LYS A 15 -16.53 12.11 4.92
C LYS A 15 -16.81 11.69 6.37
N PHE A 16 -15.85 11.94 7.25
CA PHE A 16 -15.98 11.70 8.69
C PHE A 16 -15.53 12.92 9.47
N ASN A 17 -16.14 13.11 10.64
CA ASN A 17 -15.55 13.95 11.66
C ASN A 17 -14.48 13.12 12.37
N ALA A 18 -13.22 13.50 12.19
CA ALA A 18 -12.08 12.81 12.75
C ALA A 18 -11.34 13.69 13.75
N ARG A 19 -10.80 13.09 14.81
CA ARG A 19 -9.81 13.74 15.68
C ARG A 19 -8.43 13.52 15.10
N LYS A 20 -7.62 14.58 15.08
CA LYS A 20 -6.23 14.57 14.62
C LYS A 20 -5.31 14.64 15.84
N GLU A 21 -4.34 13.74 15.88
CA GLU A 21 -3.27 13.71 16.88
C GLU A 21 -1.91 13.65 16.18
N ASP A 22 -0.92 14.34 16.73
CA ASP A 22 0.46 14.29 16.25
C ASP A 22 1.15 13.10 16.93
N VAL A 23 1.74 12.19 16.15
CA VAL A 23 2.43 11.03 16.71
C VAL A 23 3.80 11.48 17.25
N VAL A 24 3.94 11.51 18.56
CA VAL A 24 5.19 11.92 19.21
C VAL A 24 6.24 10.82 19.03
N GLY A 25 7.38 11.18 18.46
CA GLY A 25 8.54 10.28 18.30
C GLY A 25 8.66 9.60 16.94
N GLU A 26 7.71 9.80 16.03
CA GLU A 26 7.80 9.34 14.63
C GLU A 26 7.75 10.53 13.68
N ASP A 27 8.89 10.86 13.09
CA ASP A 27 9.00 11.80 11.99
C ASP A 27 9.72 11.13 10.81
N TYR A 28 9.36 11.55 9.61
CA TYR A 28 10.02 11.08 8.40
C TYR A 28 10.69 12.26 7.71
N LEU A 29 12.02 12.32 7.79
CA LEU A 29 12.82 13.40 7.19
C LEU A 29 12.32 14.80 7.61
N GLY A 30 11.85 14.94 8.86
CA GLY A 30 11.27 16.19 9.39
C GLY A 30 9.79 16.43 9.06
N ILE A 31 9.13 15.54 8.32
CA ILE A 31 7.68 15.55 8.10
C ILE A 31 7.00 14.87 9.29
N ARG A 32 6.05 15.58 9.91
CA ARG A 32 5.28 15.07 11.05
C ARG A 32 4.28 14.01 10.59
N ILE A 33 4.24 12.90 11.29
CA ILE A 33 3.24 11.84 11.09
C ILE A 33 2.02 12.16 11.94
N PHE A 34 0.85 12.13 11.31
CA PHE A 34 -0.43 12.35 11.97
C PHE A 34 -1.19 11.04 12.12
N ARG A 35 -1.85 10.90 13.26
CA ARG A 35 -2.81 9.85 13.54
C ARG A 35 -4.21 10.44 13.52
N PHE A 36 -5.09 9.82 12.76
CA PHE A 36 -6.49 10.17 12.67
C PHE A 36 -7.31 9.09 13.34
N TYR A 37 -8.24 9.51 14.20
CA TYR A 37 -9.26 8.63 14.72
C TYR A 37 -10.63 9.06 14.25
N PHE A 38 -11.42 8.10 13.79
CA PHE A 38 -12.79 8.29 13.35
C PHE A 38 -13.62 7.09 13.77
N ARG A 39 -14.94 7.26 13.77
CA ARG A 39 -15.87 6.20 14.19
C ARG A 39 -16.50 5.51 13.00
N CYS A 40 -16.72 4.21 13.11
CA CYS A 40 -17.54 3.47 12.15
C CYS A 40 -18.98 3.98 12.18
N THR A 41 -19.60 4.12 11.01
CA THR A 41 -21.01 4.54 10.87
C THR A 41 -22.01 3.56 11.51
N ARG A 42 -21.65 2.27 11.62
CA ARG A 42 -22.57 1.22 12.05
C ARG A 42 -22.40 0.81 13.51
N CYS A 43 -21.18 0.50 13.93
CA CYS A 43 -20.90 0.00 15.29
C CYS A 43 -20.34 1.07 16.23
N SER A 44 -20.09 2.30 15.74
CA SER A 44 -19.45 3.38 16.50
C SER A 44 -18.08 3.02 17.11
N ALA A 45 -17.48 1.90 16.70
CA ALA A 45 -16.11 1.54 17.07
C ALA A 45 -15.15 2.60 16.55
N GLU A 46 -14.06 2.82 17.29
CA GLU A 46 -13.01 3.75 16.90
C GLU A 46 -11.99 3.06 16.01
N LEU A 47 -11.70 3.69 14.87
CA LEU A 47 -10.69 3.26 13.92
C LEU A 47 -9.56 4.29 13.94
N ALA A 48 -8.32 3.81 13.86
CA ALA A 48 -7.13 4.63 13.84
C ALA A 48 -6.31 4.39 12.56
N MET A 49 -5.90 5.47 11.90
CA MET A 49 -4.98 5.43 10.75
C MET A 49 -3.86 6.44 10.92
N LYS A 50 -2.64 6.09 10.50
CA LYS A 50 -1.48 6.97 10.44
C LYS A 50 -1.16 7.35 9.00
N THR A 51 -0.59 8.54 8.79
CA THR A 51 0.01 8.94 7.52
C THR A 51 1.35 8.26 7.31
N ASP A 52 1.61 7.69 6.13
CA ASP A 52 2.92 7.22 5.69
C ASP A 52 3.47 8.13 4.57
N PRO A 53 4.34 9.09 4.91
CA PRO A 53 4.91 10.02 3.94
C PRO A 53 5.91 9.36 2.97
N LYS A 54 6.44 8.17 3.25
CA LYS A 54 7.37 7.48 2.34
C LYS A 54 6.64 6.93 1.11
N ASN A 55 5.47 6.35 1.33
CA ASN A 55 4.66 5.72 0.27
C ASN A 55 3.50 6.59 -0.21
N SER A 56 3.37 7.83 0.31
CA SER A 56 2.24 8.72 0.03
C SER A 56 0.87 8.09 0.32
N ASP A 57 0.80 7.25 1.35
CA ASP A 57 -0.38 6.44 1.67
C ASP A 57 -0.72 6.53 3.17
N TYR A 58 -1.76 5.82 3.61
CA TYR A 58 -2.14 5.70 5.00
C TYR A 58 -2.05 4.25 5.47
N VAL A 59 -1.55 4.06 6.68
CA VAL A 59 -1.45 2.75 7.35
C VAL A 59 -2.52 2.67 8.42
N VAL A 60 -3.25 1.56 8.44
CA VAL A 60 -4.26 1.32 9.48
C VAL A 60 -3.56 0.79 10.73
N GLU A 61 -3.76 1.46 11.87
CA GLU A 61 -3.15 1.07 13.14
C GLU A 61 -4.10 0.18 13.96
N ALA A 62 -5.39 0.52 14.02
CA ALA A 62 -6.35 -0.20 14.84
C ALA A 62 -7.79 -0.13 14.30
N GLY A 63 -8.57 -1.16 14.60
CA GLY A 63 -10.02 -1.20 14.38
C GLY A 63 -10.49 -1.49 12.96
N ALA A 64 -9.56 -1.59 12.01
CA ALA A 64 -9.86 -1.97 10.63
C ALA A 64 -8.73 -2.73 9.95
N SER A 65 -9.10 -3.35 8.84
CA SER A 65 -8.18 -3.96 7.89
C SER A 65 -8.24 -3.22 6.56
N ARG A 66 -7.11 -3.16 5.86
CA ARG A 66 -7.07 -2.61 4.50
C ARG A 66 -7.84 -3.54 3.56
N ASN A 67 -8.54 -2.98 2.58
CA ASN A 67 -9.10 -3.80 1.51
C ASN A 67 -7.93 -4.29 0.65
N TYR A 68 -7.87 -5.59 0.36
CA TYR A 68 -6.88 -6.13 -0.55
C TYR A 68 -7.17 -5.62 -1.97
N GLU A 69 -6.15 -5.11 -2.65
CA GLU A 69 -6.25 -4.69 -4.03
C GLU A 69 -5.13 -5.38 -4.81
N MET A 70 -5.48 -6.17 -5.84
CA MET A 70 -4.52 -7.02 -6.57
C MET A 70 -3.35 -6.24 -7.20
N TRP A 71 -3.63 -5.05 -7.75
CA TRP A 71 -2.62 -4.14 -8.32
C TRP A 71 -1.60 -3.54 -7.33
N LYS A 72 -1.77 -3.76 -6.02
CA LYS A 72 -0.82 -3.35 -4.97
C LYS A 72 0.07 -4.48 -4.50
N ASP A 73 -0.20 -5.71 -4.94
CA ASP A 73 0.66 -6.83 -4.61
C ASP A 73 1.94 -6.69 -5.42
N THR A 74 3.04 -6.43 -4.72
CA THR A 74 4.36 -6.10 -5.28
C THR A 74 5.09 -7.29 -5.89
N THR A 75 4.43 -8.45 -6.06
CA THR A 75 5.04 -9.60 -6.73
C THR A 75 5.60 -9.23 -8.11
N GLU A 76 4.92 -8.37 -8.87
CA GLU A 76 5.44 -7.88 -10.16
C GLU A 76 6.63 -6.92 -10.01
N ASP A 77 6.68 -6.12 -8.94
CA ASP A 77 7.74 -5.12 -8.72
C ASP A 77 9.04 -5.79 -8.22
N ASP A 78 8.93 -6.84 -7.42
CA ASP A 78 10.06 -7.66 -6.97
C ASP A 78 10.62 -8.55 -8.09
N GLU A 79 9.76 -9.16 -8.93
CA GLU A 79 10.19 -9.90 -10.11
C GLU A 79 10.81 -8.99 -11.18
N ALA A 80 10.23 -7.82 -11.41
CA ALA A 80 10.79 -6.82 -12.33
C ALA A 80 12.15 -6.29 -11.82
N LYS A 81 12.31 -6.07 -10.51
CA LYS A 81 13.61 -5.72 -9.92
C LYS A 81 14.63 -6.84 -10.04
N ALA A 82 14.23 -8.10 -9.86
CA ALA A 82 15.11 -9.25 -10.03
C ALA A 82 15.59 -9.39 -11.48
N LYS A 83 14.68 -9.27 -12.46
CA LYS A 83 15.02 -9.24 -13.89
C LYS A 83 15.93 -8.06 -14.23
N ALA A 84 15.61 -6.86 -13.75
CA ALA A 84 16.41 -5.66 -13.99
C ALA A 84 17.82 -5.75 -13.37
N MET A 85 17.98 -6.41 -12.22
CA MET A 85 19.27 -6.64 -11.58
C MET A 85 20.10 -7.71 -12.33
N ASP A 86 19.45 -8.73 -12.87
CA ASP A 86 20.06 -9.78 -13.68
C ASP A 86 20.55 -9.27 -15.05
N GLU A 87 19.84 -8.29 -15.60
CA GLU A 87 20.13 -7.60 -16.86
C GLU A 87 21.05 -6.38 -16.68
N ALA A 88 21.32 -5.96 -15.44
CA ALA A 88 22.14 -4.80 -15.14
C ALA A 88 23.59 -5.02 -15.64
N GLY A 89 23.98 -4.20 -16.63
CA GLY A 89 25.35 -4.16 -17.16
C GLY A 89 25.61 -5.06 -18.37
N ASN A 90 24.62 -5.83 -18.87
CA ASN A 90 24.77 -6.67 -20.06
C ASN A 90 23.57 -6.55 -21.01
N GLU A 91 23.64 -5.63 -21.98
CA GLU A 91 22.57 -5.38 -22.97
C GLU A 91 22.25 -6.61 -23.83
N MET A 92 23.21 -7.52 -24.05
CA MET A 92 22.97 -8.78 -24.77
C MET A 92 22.02 -9.72 -24.01
N ARG A 93 22.12 -9.77 -22.68
CA ARG A 93 21.31 -10.66 -21.84
C ARG A 93 19.84 -10.25 -21.84
N ALA A 94 19.58 -8.95 -21.82
CA ALA A 94 18.23 -8.39 -21.97
C ALA A 94 17.63 -8.64 -23.37
N LEU A 95 18.47 -8.74 -24.41
CA LEU A 95 18.01 -9.12 -25.75
C LEU A 95 17.67 -10.61 -25.81
N GLU A 96 18.51 -11.47 -25.25
CA GLU A 96 18.31 -12.92 -25.18
C GLU A 96 17.00 -13.27 -24.44
N ASN A 97 16.79 -12.72 -23.23
CA ASN A 97 15.57 -12.93 -22.45
C ASN A 97 14.31 -12.54 -23.23
N ARG A 98 14.30 -11.38 -23.91
CA ARG A 98 13.16 -10.95 -24.74
C ARG A 98 12.90 -11.91 -25.90
N THR A 99 13.96 -12.41 -26.55
CA THR A 99 13.79 -13.36 -27.66
C THR A 99 13.32 -14.74 -27.19
N GLU A 100 13.71 -15.17 -26.00
CA GLU A 100 13.21 -16.41 -25.39
C GLU A 100 11.75 -16.29 -24.96
N GLU A 101 11.36 -15.16 -24.36
CA GLU A 101 9.96 -14.87 -24.01
C GLU A 101 9.08 -14.85 -25.27
N SER A 102 9.47 -14.13 -26.33
CA SER A 102 8.73 -14.15 -27.60
C SER A 102 8.62 -15.55 -28.21
N LYS A 103 9.63 -16.41 -28.07
CA LYS A 103 9.56 -17.80 -28.53
C LYS A 103 8.58 -18.64 -27.72
N ARG A 104 8.54 -18.46 -26.39
CA ARG A 104 7.59 -19.16 -25.51
C ARG A 104 6.14 -18.73 -25.74
N GLU A 105 5.90 -17.49 -26.13
CA GLU A 105 4.55 -17.01 -26.46
C GLU A 105 4.06 -17.46 -27.84
N MET A 106 4.98 -17.88 -28.73
CA MET A 106 4.65 -18.38 -30.06
C MET A 106 4.36 -19.89 -30.11
N ASP A 107 4.79 -20.66 -29.10
CA ASP A 107 4.57 -22.11 -28.97
C ASP A 107 3.29 -22.41 -28.16
#